data_AF-A0A7S3MBS0-F1
#
_entry.id   AF-A0A7S3MBS0-F1
#
_cell.length_a   1.000
_cell.length_b   1.000
_cell.length_c   1.000
_cell.angle_alpha   90.00
_cell.angle_beta   90.00
_cell.angle_gamma   90.00
#
_symmetry.space_group_name_H-M   'P 1'
#
loop_
_entity.id
_entity.type
_entity.pdbx_description
1 polymer ?
#
loop_
_entity_poly.entity_id
_entity_poly.type
_entity_poly.pdbx_seq_one_letter_code
_entity_poly.pdbx_strand_id
1 'polypeptide(L)'
;QIPNGVYRGSSGVWNSFEPPLDEVLAHKADVLHHVATFPAKWFPQLGEKGDGIVSQSLSRLFIESIVLVDDERANFRSESETQAKVLRYCKVARYDEAYRDCGTLNQMGGLGAHSDQDYETLKTFVE
;
A
#
# COMPACT_ATOMS: atom_id res chain seq x y z
N GLN A 1 -15.94 17.44 0.33
CA GLN A 1 -14.67 16.98 -0.27
C GLN A 1 -14.38 15.60 0.30
N ILE A 2 -14.05 14.61 -0.53
CA ILE A 2 -13.69 13.27 -0.04
C ILE A 2 -12.24 13.35 0.45
N PRO A 3 -11.92 12.90 1.67
CA PRO A 3 -10.56 12.95 2.18
C PRO A 3 -9.64 12.05 1.36
N ASN A 4 -8.41 12.49 1.10
CA ASN A 4 -7.41 11.73 0.35
C ASN A 4 -6.71 10.66 1.22
N GLY A 5 -6.88 10.71 2.54
CA GLY A 5 -6.34 9.74 3.48
C GLY A 5 -7.19 9.60 4.74
N VAL A 6 -7.24 8.39 5.28
CA VAL A 6 -7.86 8.09 6.57
C VAL A 6 -6.98 7.15 7.38
N TYR A 7 -6.98 7.30 8.70
CA TYR A 7 -6.26 6.42 9.61
C TYR A 7 -7.05 6.22 10.90
N ARG A 8 -6.82 5.10 11.60
CA ARG A 8 -7.46 4.81 12.89
C ARG A 8 -6.53 5.22 14.02
N GLY A 9 -6.94 6.22 14.80
CA GLY A 9 -6.17 6.72 15.94
C GLY A 9 -6.19 5.75 17.12
N SER A 10 -5.38 6.06 18.14
CA SER A 10 -5.25 5.32 19.39
C SER A 10 -6.57 5.17 20.18
N SER A 11 -7.49 6.12 20.04
CA SER A 11 -8.85 6.05 20.60
C SER A 11 -9.79 5.12 19.82
N GLY A 12 -9.33 4.51 18.73
CA GLY A 12 -10.14 3.68 17.83
C GLY A 12 -11.00 4.47 16.84
N VAL A 13 -10.95 5.81 16.89
CA VAL A 13 -11.67 6.72 16.00
C VAL A 13 -10.94 6.88 14.66
N TRP A 14 -11.70 6.93 13.56
CA TRP A 14 -11.17 7.22 12.24
C TRP A 14 -10.97 8.73 12.06
N ASN A 15 -9.77 9.13 11.67
CA ASN A 15 -9.39 10.50 11.39
C ASN A 15 -9.06 10.63 9.90
N SER A 16 -9.34 11.80 9.34
CA SER A 16 -8.92 12.15 7.98
C SER A 16 -7.59 12.91 8.01
N PHE A 17 -6.79 12.77 6.97
CA PHE A 17 -5.57 13.55 6.77
C PHE A 17 -5.30 13.76 5.27
N GLU A 18 -4.45 14.72 4.96
CA GLU A 18 -3.96 14.94 3.59
C GLU A 18 -2.59 14.29 3.44
N PRO A 19 -2.46 13.21 2.64
CA PRO A 19 -1.17 12.61 2.32
C PRO A 19 -0.33 13.57 1.44
N PRO A 20 1.01 13.46 1.48
CA PRO A 20 1.91 14.37 0.76
C PRO A 20 2.00 14.02 -0.74
N LEU A 21 0.86 13.94 -1.43
CA LEU A 21 0.78 13.53 -2.84
C LEU A 21 1.46 14.53 -3.77
N ASP A 22 1.48 15.81 -3.42
CA ASP A 22 2.12 16.87 -4.21
C ASP A 22 3.65 16.92 -4.05
N GLU A 23 4.20 16.18 -3.08
CA GLU A 23 5.64 16.13 -2.80
C GLU A 23 6.35 14.97 -3.52
N VAL A 24 5.60 14.07 -4.15
CA VAL A 24 6.11 12.85 -4.77
C VAL A 24 5.61 12.71 -6.20
N LEU A 25 6.46 12.16 -7.06
CA LEU A 25 6.03 11.81 -8.41
C LEU A 25 4.88 10.81 -8.35
N ALA A 26 3.88 11.00 -9.22
CA ALA A 26 2.69 10.16 -9.31
C ALA A 26 2.99 8.79 -9.94
N HIS A 27 3.91 8.04 -9.34
CA HIS A 27 4.37 6.72 -9.75
C HIS A 27 4.59 5.84 -8.53
N LYS A 28 4.14 4.57 -8.59
CA LYS A 28 4.06 3.70 -7.40
C LYS A 28 5.41 3.49 -6.73
N ALA A 29 6.47 3.26 -7.50
CA ALA A 29 7.81 3.07 -6.95
C ALA A 29 8.29 4.32 -6.19
N ASP A 30 8.06 5.53 -6.70
CA ASP A 30 8.43 6.79 -6.05
C ASP A 30 7.65 7.00 -4.75
N VAL A 31 6.34 6.72 -4.78
CA VAL A 31 5.48 6.77 -3.58
C VAL A 31 6.01 5.84 -2.49
N LEU A 32 6.34 4.58 -2.82
CA LEU A 32 6.84 3.62 -1.82
C LEU A 32 8.20 4.04 -1.24
N HIS A 33 9.09 4.58 -2.06
CA HIS A 33 10.36 5.17 -1.58
C HIS A 33 10.10 6.34 -0.64
N HIS A 34 9.15 7.22 -0.97
CA HIS A 34 8.80 8.35 -0.12
C HIS A 34 8.12 7.92 1.18
N VAL A 35 7.29 6.87 1.15
CA VAL A 35 6.70 6.26 2.35
C VAL A 35 7.79 5.71 3.27
N ALA A 36 8.76 4.98 2.72
CA ALA A 36 9.90 4.46 3.50
C ALA A 36 10.79 5.58 4.06
N THR A 37 11.02 6.65 3.28
CA THR A 37 11.90 7.76 3.68
C THR A 37 11.23 8.69 4.70
N PHE A 38 9.92 8.89 4.60
CA PHE A 38 9.16 9.80 5.46
C PHE A 38 7.91 9.14 6.07
N PRO A 39 8.02 8.05 6.87
CA PRO A 39 6.85 7.32 7.38
C PRO A 39 5.87 8.20 8.16
N ALA A 40 6.38 9.16 8.96
CA ALA A 40 5.56 10.05 9.76
C ALA A 40 4.61 10.96 8.94
N LYS A 41 4.91 11.23 7.67
CA LYS A 41 4.01 11.98 6.77
C LYS A 41 2.85 11.14 6.25
N TRP A 42 3.03 9.82 6.17
CA TRP A 42 2.05 8.87 5.63
C TRP A 42 1.25 8.14 6.72
N PHE A 43 1.80 8.11 7.94
CA PHE A 43 1.20 7.46 9.10
C PHE A 43 1.10 8.46 10.27
N PRO A 44 0.12 9.39 10.27
CA PRO A 44 -0.02 10.40 11.33
C PRO A 44 -0.14 9.81 12.74
N GLN A 45 -0.65 8.58 12.86
CA GLN A 45 -0.73 7.83 14.11
C GLN A 45 0.63 7.58 14.78
N LEU A 46 1.75 7.73 14.07
CA LEU A 46 3.09 7.67 14.66
C LEU A 46 3.38 8.82 15.63
N GLY A 47 2.72 9.96 15.46
CA GLY A 47 2.82 11.11 16.37
C GLY A 47 1.91 11.01 17.59
N GLU A 48 0.96 10.07 17.61
CA GLU A 48 0.10 9.84 18.77
C GLU A 48 0.86 9.06 19.84
N LYS A 49 0.68 9.44 21.12
CA LYS A 49 1.20 8.67 22.26
C LYS A 49 0.45 7.35 22.40
N GLY A 50 0.73 6.40 21.53
CA GLY A 50 0.17 5.05 21.56
C GLY A 50 1.28 3.99 21.60
N ASP A 51 1.29 3.17 22.65
CA ASP A 51 2.27 2.10 22.93
C ASP A 51 2.12 0.83 22.04
N GLY A 52 1.55 0.98 20.84
CA GLY A 52 1.33 -0.16 19.95
C GLY A 52 2.61 -0.64 19.25
N ILE A 53 2.88 -1.95 19.28
CA ILE A 53 3.94 -2.64 18.49
C ILE A 53 3.91 -2.21 17.00
N VAL A 54 2.72 -1.93 16.47
CA VAL A 54 2.49 -1.43 15.11
C VAL A 54 3.17 -0.07 14.86
N SER A 55 3.11 0.84 15.83
CA SER A 55 3.71 2.18 15.72
C SER A 55 5.24 2.10 15.63
N GLN A 56 5.87 1.25 16.45
CA GLN A 56 7.32 1.03 16.40
C GLN A 56 7.77 0.42 15.06
N SER A 57 7.01 -0.54 14.54
CA SER A 57 7.35 -1.18 13.26
C SER A 57 7.24 -0.22 12.09
N LEU A 58 6.18 0.60 12.06
CA LEU A 58 5.98 1.63 11.02
C LEU A 58 7.03 2.76 11.09
N SER A 59 7.53 3.10 12.28
CA SER A 59 8.59 4.11 12.44
C SER A 59 9.95 3.70 11.87
N ARG A 60 10.14 2.40 11.64
CA ARG A 60 11.39 1.81 11.11
C ARG A 60 11.18 1.21 9.73
N LEU A 61 10.24 1.74 8.96
CA LEU A 61 10.00 1.29 7.60
C LEU A 61 11.25 1.51 6.74
N PHE A 62 11.65 0.48 6.01
CA PHE A 62 12.67 0.54 4.97
C PHE A 62 12.12 -0.08 3.69
N ILE A 63 12.68 0.26 2.52
CA ILE A 63 12.09 -0.15 1.24
C ILE A 63 12.07 -1.69 1.08
N GLU A 64 13.03 -2.39 1.68
CA GLU A 64 13.09 -3.85 1.74
C GLU A 64 11.99 -4.47 2.64
N SER A 65 11.33 -3.68 3.50
CA SER A 65 10.18 -4.14 4.30
C SER A 65 8.84 -3.96 3.59
N ILE A 66 8.81 -3.34 2.41
CA ILE A 66 7.59 -3.07 1.65
C ILE A 66 7.50 -4.03 0.47
N VAL A 67 6.35 -4.68 0.30
CA VAL A 67 6.05 -5.52 -0.87
C VAL A 67 5.00 -4.84 -1.74
N LEU A 68 5.30 -4.65 -3.03
CA LEU A 68 4.29 -4.21 -4.01
C LEU A 68 3.69 -5.43 -4.73
N VAL A 69 2.38 -5.59 -4.64
CA VAL A 69 1.62 -6.61 -5.36
C VAL A 69 0.89 -5.91 -6.50
N ASP A 70 1.26 -6.22 -7.75
CA ASP A 70 0.75 -5.53 -8.93
C ASP A 70 0.78 -6.44 -10.15
N ASP A 71 -0.05 -6.17 -11.15
CA ASP A 71 -0.06 -6.93 -12.40
C ASP A 71 0.77 -6.26 -13.52
N GLU A 72 1.03 -4.96 -13.39
CA GLU A 72 1.79 -4.19 -14.36
C GLU A 72 3.27 -4.09 -13.98
N ARG A 73 4.15 -4.54 -14.88
CA ARG A 73 5.60 -4.56 -14.64
C ARG A 73 6.18 -3.15 -14.57
N ALA A 74 5.62 -2.21 -15.33
CA ALA A 74 6.06 -0.81 -15.31
C ALA A 74 5.98 -0.18 -13.90
N ASN A 75 5.05 -0.64 -13.05
CA ASN A 75 4.88 -0.11 -11.70
C ASN A 75 6.03 -0.43 -10.73
N PHE A 76 6.90 -1.42 -11.05
CA PHE A 76 7.98 -1.85 -10.16
C PHE A 76 9.24 -0.98 -10.25
N ARG A 77 9.34 -0.13 -11.28
CA ARG A 77 10.49 0.75 -11.49
C ARG A 77 10.07 2.05 -12.14
N SER A 78 10.47 3.15 -11.52
CA SER A 78 10.35 4.47 -12.11
C SER A 78 11.49 4.73 -13.10
N GLU A 79 11.16 5.33 -14.23
CA GLU A 79 12.13 5.86 -15.19
C GLU A 79 12.44 7.35 -14.93
N SER A 80 11.91 7.93 -13.86
CA SER A 80 12.20 9.30 -13.45
C SER A 80 13.66 9.50 -13.03
N GLU A 81 14.03 10.73 -12.70
CA GLU A 81 15.36 11.07 -12.19
C GLU A 81 15.74 10.30 -10.92
N THR A 82 14.76 9.93 -10.09
CA THR A 82 15.00 9.15 -8.86
C THR A 82 15.40 7.70 -9.16
N GLN A 83 15.03 7.19 -10.34
CA GLN A 83 15.19 5.79 -10.75
C GLN A 83 14.69 4.80 -9.67
N ALA A 84 13.63 5.18 -8.94
CA ALA A 84 13.09 4.41 -7.82
C ALA A 84 12.76 2.97 -8.23
N LYS A 85 13.16 1.99 -7.41
CA LYS A 85 12.94 0.55 -7.63
C LYS A 85 12.28 -0.08 -6.43
N VAL A 86 11.28 -0.92 -6.68
CA VAL A 86 10.70 -1.79 -5.66
C VAL A 86 11.53 -3.06 -5.55
N LEU A 87 12.01 -3.37 -4.35
CA LEU A 87 12.93 -4.50 -4.12
C LEU A 87 12.19 -5.81 -3.86
N ARG A 88 11.04 -5.76 -3.21
CA ARG A 88 10.13 -6.90 -3.04
C ARG A 88 8.83 -6.62 -3.78
N TYR A 89 8.55 -7.44 -4.79
CA TYR A 89 7.30 -7.34 -5.52
C TYR A 89 6.75 -8.72 -5.87
N CYS A 90 5.43 -8.80 -5.95
CA CYS A 90 4.72 -9.95 -6.46
C CYS A 90 3.99 -9.51 -7.74
N LYS A 91 4.37 -10.10 -8.87
CA LYS A 91 3.61 -9.89 -10.11
C LYS A 91 2.43 -10.86 -10.13
N VAL A 92 1.22 -10.32 -10.14
CA VAL A 92 -0.01 -11.13 -10.22
C VAL A 92 -0.57 -11.14 -11.64
N ALA A 93 -1.31 -12.19 -11.98
CA ALA A 93 -2.06 -12.24 -13.24
C ALA A 93 -3.43 -11.58 -13.04
N ARG A 94 -3.81 -10.72 -13.98
CA ARG A 94 -5.18 -10.22 -14.09
C ARG A 94 -5.96 -11.15 -15.01
N TYR A 95 -7.09 -11.65 -14.54
CA TYR A 95 -8.04 -12.40 -15.36
C TYR A 95 -9.24 -11.52 -15.60
N ASP A 96 -9.28 -10.86 -16.75
CA ASP A 96 -10.35 -9.99 -17.21
C ASP A 96 -11.25 -10.72 -18.21
N GLU A 97 -11.80 -11.86 -17.80
CA GLU A 97 -12.72 -12.63 -18.65
C GLU A 97 -14.16 -12.50 -18.16
N ALA A 98 -15.11 -12.54 -19.11
CA ALA A 98 -16.53 -12.61 -18.80
C ALA A 98 -16.90 -14.07 -18.49
N TYR A 99 -16.95 -14.42 -17.20
CA TYR A 99 -17.43 -15.73 -16.79
C TYR A 99 -18.96 -15.75 -16.83
N ARG A 100 -19.53 -16.75 -17.54
CA ARG A 100 -20.99 -16.97 -17.58
C ARG A 100 -21.53 -17.02 -16.16
N ASP A 101 -22.57 -16.22 -15.91
CA ASP A 101 -23.32 -16.14 -14.66
C ASP A 101 -22.55 -15.56 -13.44
N CYS A 102 -21.31 -15.07 -13.60
CA CYS A 102 -20.51 -14.48 -12.53
C CYS A 102 -20.21 -12.98 -12.70
N GLY A 103 -20.66 -12.35 -13.79
CA GLY A 103 -20.34 -10.95 -14.11
C GLY A 103 -18.91 -10.75 -14.63
N THR A 104 -18.45 -9.51 -14.74
CA THR A 104 -17.06 -9.20 -15.11
C THR A 104 -16.14 -9.40 -13.91
N LEU A 105 -15.08 -10.20 -14.06
CA LEU A 105 -14.12 -10.50 -12.98
C LEU A 105 -13.42 -9.26 -12.39
N ASN A 106 -13.43 -8.13 -13.10
CA ASN A 106 -12.93 -6.85 -12.59
C ASN A 106 -13.68 -6.34 -11.34
N GLN A 107 -14.85 -6.91 -11.01
CA GLN A 107 -15.60 -6.60 -9.80
C GLN A 107 -15.24 -7.50 -8.61
N MET A 108 -14.48 -8.58 -8.81
CA MET A 108 -14.13 -9.54 -7.76
C MET A 108 -12.91 -9.13 -6.94
N GLY A 109 -12.50 -7.86 -6.94
CA GLY A 109 -11.37 -7.30 -6.18
C GLY A 109 -10.02 -8.02 -6.34
N GLY A 110 -8.94 -7.39 -5.88
CA GLY A 110 -7.61 -7.99 -5.95
C GLY A 110 -7.39 -9.10 -4.92
N LEU A 111 -6.30 -9.86 -5.08
CA LEU A 111 -5.75 -10.70 -4.01
C LEU A 111 -5.56 -9.85 -2.74
N GLY A 112 -6.18 -10.27 -1.63
CA GLY A 112 -6.11 -9.56 -0.34
C GLY A 112 -7.22 -8.52 -0.07
N ALA A 113 -8.21 -8.37 -0.96
CA ALA A 113 -9.13 -7.22 -0.91
C ALA A 113 -10.50 -7.46 -0.24
N HIS A 114 -10.91 -8.71 0.06
CA HIS A 114 -12.30 -8.99 0.51
C HIS A 114 -12.40 -9.46 1.95
N SER A 115 -11.39 -10.16 2.45
CA SER A 115 -11.43 -10.77 3.77
C SER A 115 -10.06 -10.82 4.42
N ASP A 116 -10.05 -10.94 5.75
CA ASP A 116 -8.83 -11.19 6.52
C ASP A 116 -8.12 -12.48 6.04
N GLN A 117 -8.88 -13.47 5.56
CA GLN A 117 -8.32 -14.70 5.01
C GLN A 117 -7.55 -14.46 3.70
N ASP A 118 -7.98 -13.52 2.87
CA ASP A 118 -7.24 -13.15 1.66
C ASP A 118 -5.92 -12.47 2.02
N TYR A 119 -5.93 -11.63 3.07
CA TYR A 119 -4.74 -11.00 3.60
C TYR A 119 -3.74 -12.04 4.15
N GLU A 120 -4.21 -13.02 4.94
CA GLU A 120 -3.34 -14.09 5.46
C GLU A 120 -2.77 -14.98 4.35
N THR A 121 -3.55 -15.23 3.29
CA THR A 121 -3.08 -15.97 2.11
C THR A 121 -1.99 -15.19 1.40
N LEU A 122 -2.19 -13.88 1.20
CA LEU A 122 -1.19 -13.00 0.60
C LEU A 122 0.08 -12.96 1.45
N LYS A 123 -0.06 -12.84 2.77
CA LYS A 123 1.06 -12.83 3.72
C LYS A 123 1.87 -14.11 3.63
N THR A 124 1.21 -15.28 3.66
CA THR A 124 1.85 -16.60 3.51
C THR A 124 2.59 -16.74 2.18
N PHE A 125 2.14 -16.05 1.14
CA PHE A 125 2.79 -16.09 -0.16
C PHE A 125 4.06 -15.21 -0.24
N VAL A 126 4.12 -14.09 0.49
CA VAL A 126 5.21 -13.11 0.40
C VAL A 126 6.25 -13.20 1.52
N GLU A 127 5.96 -13.94 2.59
CA GLU A 127 6.84 -14.23 3.74
C GLU A 127 7.48 -15.62 3.63
#